data_AF-A0A315DPD7-F1
#
_entry.id   AF-A0A315DPD7-F1
#
_cell.length_a   1.000
_cell.length_b   1.000
_cell.length_c   1.000
_cell.angle_alpha   90.00
_cell.angle_beta   90.00
_cell.angle_gamma   90.00
#
_symmetry.space_group_name_H-M   'P 1'
#
loop_
_entity.id
_entity.type
_entity.pdbx_description
1 polymer ?
#
loop_
_entity_poly.entity_id
_entity_poly.type
_entity_poly.pdbx_seq_one_letter_code
_entity_poly.pdbx_strand_id
1 'polypeptide(L)' 'MTYRSTEFTVDELGFIQIALNKVLAAAARGELDLNQLAREEMASRGLDLKGDWVGFDRARQIHQVEAPK' A
#
# COMPACT_ATOMS: atom_id res chain seq x y z
N MET A 1 19.14 6.23 10.67
CA MET A 1 18.01 7.18 10.55
C MET A 1 16.77 6.53 11.12
N THR A 2 16.35 6.92 12.31
CA THR A 2 15.07 6.48 12.89
C THR A 2 13.99 7.41 12.34
N TYR A 3 13.06 6.90 11.54
CA TYR A 3 11.86 7.66 11.15
C TYR A 3 10.99 7.81 12.40
N ARG A 4 11.28 8.81 13.23
CA ARG A 4 10.68 9.04 14.56
C ARG A 4 9.18 9.36 14.56
N SER A 5 8.48 9.23 13.43
CA SER A 5 7.07 9.62 13.26
C SER A 5 6.19 8.51 12.66
N THR A 6 6.73 7.32 12.42
CA THR A 6 5.95 6.21 11.86
C THR A 6 6.00 5.03 12.82
N GLU A 7 4.89 4.32 13.01
CA GLU A 7 4.83 3.08 13.80
C GLU A 7 5.71 1.95 13.20
N PHE A 8 6.23 2.14 11.99
CA PHE A 8 7.08 1.20 11.27
C PHE A 8 8.56 1.32 11.63
N THR A 9 9.21 0.16 11.76
CA THR A 9 10.66 -0.01 11.90
C THR A 9 11.40 0.20 10.57
N VAL A 10 12.73 0.33 10.65
CA VAL A 10 13.59 0.40 9.46
C VAL A 10 13.46 -0.86 8.61
N ASP A 11 13.30 -2.03 9.23
CA ASP A 11 13.16 -3.31 8.53
C ASP A 11 11.82 -3.39 7.79
N GLU A 12 10.73 -2.93 8.41
CA GLU A 12 9.40 -2.86 7.78
C GLU A 12 9.34 -1.87 6.62
N LEU A 13 10.16 -0.81 6.65
CA LEU A 13 10.30 0.15 5.55
C LEU A 13 11.46 -0.16 4.59
N GLY A 14 12.19 -1.26 4.81
CA GLY A 14 13.37 -1.62 4.03
C GLY A 14 13.07 -1.78 2.53
N PHE A 15 11.83 -2.16 2.18
CA PHE A 15 11.39 -2.31 0.79
C PHE A 15 11.51 -1.01 -0.03
N ILE A 16 11.42 0.17 0.61
CA ILE A 16 11.57 1.47 -0.07
C ILE A 16 13.01 1.66 -0.59
N GLN A 17 14.01 1.12 0.12
CA GLN A 17 15.42 1.28 -0.26
C GLN A 17 15.78 0.50 -1.54
N ILE A 18 15.07 -0.60 -1.80
CA ILE A 18 15.29 -1.45 -2.98
C ILE A 18 14.35 -1.10 -4.15
N ALA A 19 13.45 -0.13 -3.97
CA ALA A 19 12.57 0.33 -5.02
C ALA A 19 13.37 1.02 -6.15
N LEU A 20 12.91 0.86 -7.40
CA LEU A 20 13.54 1.53 -8.54
C LEU A 20 13.45 3.05 -8.40
N ASN A 21 14.55 3.77 -8.69
CA ASN A 21 14.59 5.23 -8.66
C ASN A 21 13.44 5.90 -9.43
N LYS A 22 13.04 5.33 -10.58
CA LYS A 22 11.94 5.86 -11.39
C LYS A 22 10.59 5.82 -10.65
N VAL A 23 10.35 4.80 -9.82
CA VAL A 23 9.13 4.65 -9.02
C VAL A 23 9.14 5.67 -7.89
N LEU A 24 10.26 5.78 -7.17
CA LEU A 24 10.43 6.79 -6.10
C LEU A 24 10.24 8.21 -6.65
N ALA A 25 10.80 8.50 -7.82
CA ALA A 25 10.68 9.81 -8.44
C ALA A 25 9.24 10.11 -8.89
N ALA A 26 8.51 9.13 -9.45
CA ALA A 26 7.10 9.29 -9.81
C ALA A 26 6.21 9.52 -8.57
N ALA A 27 6.43 8.75 -7.50
CA ALA A 27 5.73 8.94 -6.23
C ALA A 27 5.99 10.33 -5.63
N ALA A 28 7.25 10.78 -5.61
CA ALA A 28 7.63 12.10 -5.09
C ALA A 28 7.02 13.26 -5.88
N ARG A 29 6.76 13.08 -7.19
CA ARG A 29 6.07 14.06 -8.04
C ARG A 29 4.54 13.98 -7.98
N GLY A 30 3.98 12.99 -7.28
CA GLY A 30 2.53 12.76 -7.26
C GLY A 30 1.98 12.12 -8.54
N GLU A 31 2.83 11.60 -9.41
CA GLU A 31 2.44 10.89 -10.64
C GLU A 31 2.01 9.44 -10.37
N LEU A 32 2.34 8.91 -9.18
CA LEU A 32 1.99 7.58 -8.72
C LEU A 32 1.29 7.66 -7.37
N ASP A 33 0.01 7.27 -7.30
CA ASP A 33 -0.73 7.17 -6.04
C ASP A 33 -0.42 5.85 -5.33
N LEU A 34 0.57 5.87 -4.44
CA LEU A 34 0.94 4.71 -3.61
C LEU A 34 -0.19 4.30 -2.64
N ASN A 35 -1.09 5.20 -2.25
CA ASN A 35 -2.22 4.84 -1.39
C ASN A 35 -3.26 4.03 -2.17
N GLN A 36 -3.49 4.38 -3.44
CA GLN A 36 -4.33 3.56 -4.33
C GLN A 36 -3.75 2.16 -4.51
N LEU A 37 -2.46 2.05 -4.82
CA LEU A 37 -1.80 0.74 -4.94
C LEU A 37 -1.85 -0.08 -3.65
N ALA A 38 -1.69 0.57 -2.49
CA ALA A 38 -1.81 -0.12 -1.20
C ALA A 38 -3.22 -0.67 -0.98
N ARG A 39 -4.27 0.10 -1.33
CA ARG A 39 -5.67 -0.36 -1.24
C ARG A 39 -5.96 -1.54 -2.18
N GLU A 40 -5.43 -1.52 -3.39
CA GLU A 40 -5.55 -2.64 -4.35
C GLU A 40 -4.90 -3.91 -3.80
N GLU A 41 -3.70 -3.80 -3.22
CA GLU A 41 -3.01 -4.90 -2.55
C GLU A 41 -3.75 -5.40 -1.31
N MET A 42 -4.30 -4.50 -0.48
CA MET A 42 -5.09 -4.88 0.69
C MET A 42 -6.38 -5.61 0.27
N ALA A 43 -7.06 -5.13 -0.78
CA ALA A 43 -8.23 -5.78 -1.33
C ALA A 43 -7.93 -7.17 -1.91
N SER A 44 -6.84 -7.31 -2.67
CA SER A 44 -6.42 -8.60 -3.24
C SER A 44 -6.04 -9.62 -2.15
N ARG A 45 -5.58 -9.12 -1.00
CA ARG A 45 -5.26 -9.91 0.20
C ARG A 45 -6.43 -10.04 1.17
N GLY A 46 -7.64 -9.58 0.82
CA GLY A 46 -8.82 -9.74 1.67
C GLY A 46 -8.79 -8.95 2.98
N LEU A 47 -8.02 -7.87 3.05
CA LEU A 47 -7.81 -7.03 4.24
C LEU A 47 -8.64 -5.74 4.19
N ASP A 48 -9.10 -5.26 5.34
CA ASP A 48 -9.72 -3.93 5.48
C ASP A 48 -8.68 -2.80 5.64
N LEU A 49 -9.11 -1.57 5.95
CA LEU A 49 -8.22 -0.42 6.15
C LEU A 49 -7.34 -0.51 7.41
N LYS A 50 -7.64 -1.42 8.34
CA LYS A 50 -6.86 -1.68 9.55
C LYS A 50 -5.89 -2.84 9.36
N GLY A 51 -5.98 -3.55 8.23
CA GLY A 51 -5.20 -4.76 7.98
C GLY A 51 -5.85 -6.03 8.52
N ASP A 52 -7.11 -5.98 8.96
CA ASP A 52 -7.84 -7.15 9.45
C ASP A 52 -8.41 -7.96 8.28
N TRP A 53 -8.36 -9.29 8.38
CA TRP A 53 -8.94 -10.16 7.36
C TRP A 53 -10.47 -10.10 7.37
N VAL A 54 -11.07 -9.71 6.24
CA VAL A 54 -12.52 -9.57 6.04
C VAL A 54 -13.05 -10.36 4.84
N GLY A 55 -12.15 -11.03 4.09
CA GLY A 55 -12.47 -11.75 2.86
C GLY A 55 -12.50 -10.85 1.62
N PHE A 56 -12.27 -11.44 0.44
CA PHE A 56 -12.02 -10.69 -0.79
C PHE A 56 -13.16 -9.77 -1.23
N ASP A 57 -14.41 -10.24 -1.21
CA ASP A 57 -15.56 -9.42 -1.63
C ASP A 57 -15.74 -8.19 -0.75
N ARG A 58 -15.61 -8.38 0.56
CA ARG A 58 -15.75 -7.29 1.52
C ARG A 58 -14.59 -6.31 1.44
N ALA A 59 -13.37 -6.82 1.27
CA ALA A 59 -12.18 -5.98 1.11
C ALA A 59 -12.28 -5.10 -0.15
N ARG A 60 -12.74 -5.66 -1.30
CA ARG A 60 -13.00 -4.88 -2.52
C ARG A 60 -13.99 -3.75 -2.31
N GLN A 61 -15.08 -4.00 -1.59
CA GLN A 61 -16.08 -2.96 -1.25
C GLN A 61 -15.48 -1.84 -0.37
N ILE A 62 -14.70 -2.22 0.65
CA ILE A 62 -14.07 -1.26 1.57
C ILE A 62 -13.07 -0.36 0.83
N HIS A 63 -12.25 -0.96 -0.03
CA HIS A 63 -11.21 -0.26 -0.78
C HIS A 63 -11.71 0.40 -2.08
N GLN A 64 -12.97 0.19 -2.43
CA GLN A 64 -13.61 0.70 -3.65
C GLN A 64 -12.86 0.32 -4.93
N VAL A 65 -12.32 -0.90 -4.96
CA VAL A 65 -11.61 -1.44 -6.13
C VAL A 65 -12.53 -2.39 -6.88
N GLU A 66 -12.61 -2.22 -8.20
CA GLU A 66 -13.36 -3.13 -9.06
C GLU A 66 -12.71 -4.52 -9.07
N ALA A 67 -13.51 -5.57 -9.27
CA ALA A 67 -12.94 -6.89 -9.48
C ALA A 67 -12.10 -6.87 -10.78
N PRO A 68 -10.90 -7.48 -10.80
CA PRO A 68 -10.17 -7.65 -12.05
C PRO A 68 -11.06 -8.41 -13.03
N LYS A 69 -11.17 -7.89 -14.27
CA LYS A 69 -11.89 -8.53 -15.38
C LYS A 69 -11.19 -9.81 -15.83
#